data_AF-A0A443S9Z3-F1
#
_entry.id   AF-A0A443S9Z3-F1
#
_cell.length_a   1.000
_cell.length_b   1.000
_cell.length_c   1.000
_cell.angle_alpha   90.00
_cell.angle_beta   90.00
_cell.angle_gamma   90.00
#
_symmetry.space_group_name_H-M   'P 1'
#
loop_
_entity.id
_entity.type
_entity.pdbx_description
1 polymer ?
#
loop_
_entity_poly.entity_id
_entity_poly.type
_entity_poly.pdbx_seq_one_letter_code
_entity_poly.pdbx_strand_id
1 'polypeptide(L)' 'MAHFLGIDFAPIHLPLKRRLQTLAVLIVCNEFLFLGLLSSSFLLFLLFSPFFLFTIGYITWMVYDKETCKRGYSKCRIF' A
#
# COMPACT_ATOMS: atom_id res chain seq x y z
N MET A 1 -0.48 32.54 -15.75
CA MET A 1 -1.32 31.38 -15.37
C MET A 1 -1.14 30.33 -16.45
N ALA A 2 -0.66 29.14 -16.12
CA ALA A 2 -0.48 28.08 -17.10
C ALA A 2 -1.81 27.33 -17.25
N HIS A 3 -2.53 27.63 -18.33
CA HIS A 3 -3.77 26.95 -18.68
C HIS A 3 -3.42 25.70 -19.50
N PHE A 4 -3.60 24.52 -18.93
CA PHE A 4 -3.48 23.26 -19.66
C PHE A 4 -4.79 22.50 -19.50
N LEU A 5 -5.48 22.22 -20.62
CA LEU A 5 -6.65 21.35 -20.65
C LEU A 5 -7.84 21.80 -19.77
N GLY A 6 -8.07 23.11 -19.61
CA GLY A 6 -9.22 23.64 -18.85
C GLY A 6 -9.09 23.54 -17.33
N ILE A 7 -7.93 23.11 -16.83
CA ILE A 7 -7.61 23.04 -15.41
C ILE A 7 -6.73 24.24 -15.06
N ASP A 8 -7.23 25.08 -14.14
CA ASP A 8 -6.46 26.17 -13.56
C ASP A 8 -5.40 25.61 -12.62
N PHE A 9 -4.20 25.39 -13.16
CA PHE A 9 -3.07 24.97 -12.34
C PHE A 9 -2.65 26.12 -11.41
N ALA A 10 -2.60 25.81 -10.11
CA ALA A 10 -2.17 26.74 -9.08
C ALA A 10 -0.84 27.41 -9.47
N PRO A 11 -0.69 28.71 -9.21
CA PRO A 11 0.40 29.50 -9.76
C PRO A 11 1.78 28.97 -9.33
N ILE A 12 2.75 29.07 -10.24
CA ILE A 12 4.09 28.46 -10.14
C ILE A 12 4.87 28.91 -8.89
N HIS A 13 4.48 30.04 -8.28
CA HIS A 13 5.08 30.59 -7.06
C HIS A 13 4.62 29.93 -5.75
N LEU A 14 3.81 28.87 -5.77
CA LEU A 14 3.48 28.14 -4.55
C LEU A 14 4.75 27.54 -3.91
N PRO A 15 4.90 27.62 -2.58
CA PRO A 15 6.09 27.15 -1.90
C PRO A 15 6.30 25.65 -2.12
N LEU A 16 7.48 25.28 -2.62
CA LEU A 16 7.88 23.92 -2.98
C LEU A 16 7.71 22.92 -1.83
N LYS A 17 7.76 23.41 -0.59
CA LYS A 17 7.47 22.65 0.65
C LYS A 17 6.11 21.95 0.60
N ARG A 18 5.05 22.61 0.10
CA ARG A 18 3.69 22.03 0.08
C ARG A 18 3.56 20.93 -0.98
N ARG A 19 4.27 21.05 -2.10
CA ARG A 19 4.33 20.02 -3.17
C ARG A 19 5.06 18.75 -2.71
N LEU A 20 6.16 18.91 -1.98
CA LEU A 20 6.88 17.78 -1.37
C LEU A 20 6.00 17.04 -0.36
N GLN A 21 5.22 17.77 0.44
CA GLN A 21 4.32 17.14 1.42
C GLN A 21 3.20 16.34 0.73
N THR A 22 2.56 16.90 -0.30
CA THR A 22 1.55 16.14 -1.06
C THR A 22 2.15 14.95 -1.80
N LEU A 23 3.36 15.08 -2.33
CA LEU A 23 4.07 14.01 -3.02
C LEU A 23 4.49 12.90 -2.05
N ALA A 24 4.95 13.24 -0.84
CA ALA A 24 5.26 12.27 0.20
C ALA A 24 4.02 11.46 0.60
N VAL A 25 2.87 12.13 0.82
CA VAL A 25 1.60 11.44 1.11
C VAL A 25 1.17 10.57 -0.07
N LEU A 26 1.29 11.06 -1.30
CA LEU A 26 0.96 10.30 -2.50
C LEU A 26 1.82 9.03 -2.62
N ILE A 27 3.13 9.16 -2.40
CA ILE A 27 4.05 8.01 -2.39
C ILE A 27 3.62 7.02 -1.31
N VAL A 28 3.39 7.44 -0.07
CA VAL A 28 3.02 6.51 1.01
C VAL A 28 1.67 5.82 0.72
N CYS A 29 0.66 6.55 0.24
CA CYS A 29 -0.61 5.97 -0.15
C CYS A 29 -0.46 5.00 -1.33
N ASN A 30 0.39 5.33 -2.29
CA ASN A 30 0.68 4.50 -3.45
C ASN A 30 1.43 3.23 -3.03
N GLU A 31 2.48 3.35 -2.22
CA GLU A 31 3.24 2.22 -1.67
C GLU A 31 2.32 1.24 -0.95
N PHE A 32 1.38 1.73 -0.13
CA PHE A 32 0.42 0.86 0.56
C PHE A 32 -0.43 0.04 -0.42
N LEU A 33 -0.91 0.66 -1.50
CA LEU A 33 -1.71 -0.02 -2.52
C LEU A 33 -0.88 -1.00 -3.35
N PHE A 34 0.28 -0.55 -3.83
CA PHE A 34 1.14 -1.33 -4.72
C PHE A 34 1.83 -2.48 -3.99
N LEU A 35 2.22 -2.32 -2.73
CA LEU A 35 2.87 -3.38 -1.95
C LEU A 35 1.95 -4.59 -1.80
N GLY A 36 0.66 -4.39 -1.54
CA GLY A 36 -0.32 -5.48 -1.46
C GLY A 36 -0.53 -6.19 -2.80
N LEU A 37 -0.66 -5.42 -3.89
CA LEU A 37 -0.79 -5.94 -5.25
C LEU A 37 0.44 -6.71 -5.72
N LEU A 38 1.63 -6.13 -5.51
CA LEU A 38 2.93 -6.74 -5.88
C LEU A 38 3.18 -8.00 -5.06
N SER A 39 2.93 -7.97 -3.74
CA SER A 39 3.08 -9.14 -2.87
C SER A 39 2.15 -10.28 -3.30
N SER A 40 0.88 -9.98 -3.57
CA SER A 40 -0.08 -10.98 -4.06
C SER A 40 0.32 -11.56 -5.42
N SER A 41 0.77 -10.69 -6.34
CA SER A 41 1.23 -11.11 -7.67
C SER A 41 2.50 -11.96 -7.58
N PHE A 42 3.42 -11.62 -6.67
CA PHE A 42 4.65 -12.37 -6.43
C PHE A 42 4.36 -13.77 -5.88
N LEU A 43 3.41 -13.90 -4.94
CA LEU A 43 2.96 -15.20 -4.43
C LEU A 43 2.32 -16.05 -5.54
N LEU A 44 1.49 -15.45 -6.40
CA LEU A 44 0.91 -16.14 -7.56
C LEU A 44 1.98 -16.61 -8.53
N PHE A 45 2.99 -15.77 -8.82
CA PHE A 45 4.11 -16.16 -9.67
C PHE A 45 4.91 -17.32 -9.06
N LEU A 46 5.16 -17.29 -7.74
CA LEU A 46 5.91 -18.32 -7.03
C LEU A 46 5.17 -19.68 -7.01
N LEU A 47 3.85 -19.68 -7.16
CA LEU A 47 3.03 -20.90 -7.28
C LEU A 47 3.33 -21.69 -8.56
N PHE A 48 3.71 -21.01 -9.65
CA PHE A 48 4.12 -21.64 -10.91
C PHE A 48 5.59 -22.07 -10.93
N SER A 49 6.35 -21.75 -9.89
CA SER A 49 7.76 -22.07 -9.72
C SER A 49 7.93 -23.35 -8.88
N PRO A 50 9.07 -24.07 -8.95
CA PRO A 50 9.36 -25.21 -8.05
C PRO A 50 9.31 -24.85 -6.55
N PHE A 51 9.29 -23.56 -6.20
CA PHE A 51 9.14 -23.07 -4.82
C PHE A 51 7.69 -23.07 -4.30
N PHE A 52 6.75 -23.72 -4.99
CA PHE A 52 5.33 -23.76 -4.64
C PHE A 52 5.04 -24.20 -3.19
N LEU A 53 5.89 -25.07 -2.61
CA LEU A 53 5.75 -25.52 -1.22
C LEU A 53 5.85 -24.36 -0.21
N PHE A 54 6.73 -23.39 -0.47
CA PHE A 54 6.86 -22.20 0.37
C PHE A 54 5.61 -21.32 0.28
N THR A 55 5.05 -21.17 -0.93
CA THR A 55 3.80 -20.43 -1.15
C THR A 55 2.63 -21.07 -0.41
N ILE A 56 2.48 -22.40 -0.50
CA ILE A 56 1.40 -23.14 0.19
C ILE A 56 1.57 -23.05 1.71
N GLY A 57 2.79 -23.18 2.23
CA GLY A 57 3.09 -23.00 3.64
C GLY A 57 2.71 -21.60 4.13
N TYR A 58 3.05 -20.57 3.36
CA TYR A 58 2.70 -19.18 3.66
C TYR A 58 1.19 -18.94 3.65
N ILE A 59 0.47 -19.44 2.64
CA ILE A 59 -1.00 -19.33 2.56
C ILE A 59 -1.66 -20.05 3.75
N THR A 60 -1.18 -21.24 4.11
CA THR A 60 -1.68 -22.01 5.26
C THR A 60 -1.48 -21.23 6.55
N TRP A 61 -0.29 -20.67 6.76
CA TRP A 61 0.01 -19.82 7.92
C TRP A 61 -0.91 -18.59 7.94
N MET A 62 -1.11 -17.93 6.80
CA MET A 62 -2.01 -16.77 6.68
C MET A 62 -3.46 -17.13 7.02
N VAL A 63 -3.95 -18.31 6.63
CA VAL A 63 -5.31 -18.78 6.99
C VAL A 63 -5.41 -19.08 8.48
N TYR A 64 -4.37 -19.64 9.09
CA TYR A 64 -4.32 -19.90 10.53
C TYR A 64 -4.25 -18.59 11.35
N ASP A 65 -3.47 -17.62 10.90
CA ASP A 65 -3.29 -16.32 11.57
C ASP A 65 -4.46 -15.33 11.35
N LYS A 66 -5.42 -15.64 10.48
CA LYS A 66 -6.64 -14.81 10.28
C LYS A 66 -7.44 -14.59 11.57
N GLU A 67 -7.38 -15.50 12.53
CA GLU A 67 -8.04 -15.34 13.83
C GLU A 67 -7.37 -14.25 14.70
N THR A 68 -6.11 -13.88 14.42
CA THR A 68 -5.39 -12.79 15.12
C THR A 68 -5.98 -11.43 14.78
N CYS A 69 -6.47 -11.21 13.56
CA CYS A 69 -7.11 -9.94 13.17
C CYS A 69 -8.35 -9.60 14.01
N LYS A 70 -9.05 -10.61 14.56
CA LYS A 70 -10.21 -10.41 15.44
C LYS A 70 -9.82 -10.06 16.89
N ARG A 71 -8.55 -10.18 17.29
CA ARG A 71 -8.09 -9.85 18.65
C ARG A 71 -7.62 -8.40 18.82
N GLY A 72 -7.44 -7.65 17.74
CA GLY A 72 -6.87 -6.30 17.76
C GLY A 72 -7.81 -5.21 18.31
N TYR A 73 -9.15 -5.37 18.22
CA TYR A 73 -10.08 -4.31 18.63
C TYR A 73 -10.34 -4.25 20.15
N SER A 74 -10.01 -5.31 20.89
CA SER A 74 -10.40 -5.41 22.31
C SER A 74 -9.44 -4.72 23.28
N LYS A 75 -8.38 -4.03 22.81
CA LYS A 75 -7.39 -3.41 23.70
C LYS A 75 -6.82 -2.07 23.25
N CYS A 76 -7.58 -1.27 22.49
CA CYS A 76 -7.31 0.17 22.42
C CYS A 76 -7.88 0.84 23.70
N ARG A 77 -7.23 0.61 24.83
CA ARG A 77 -7.40 1.45 26.03
C ARG A 77 -6.40 2.59 25.90
N ILE A 78 -6.87 3.66 25.28
CA ILE A 78 -6.20 4.95 25.18
C ILE A 78 -5.98 5.42 26.62
N PHE A 79 -4.71 5.45 27.05
CA PHE A 79 -4.24 6.19 28.22
C PHE A 79 -3.71 7.53 27.72
#